data_AF-A0A7G3UH75-F1
#
_entry.id   AF-A0A7G3UH75-F1
#
_cell.length_a   1.000
_cell.length_b   1.000
_cell.length_c   1.000
_cell.angle_alpha   90.00
_cell.angle_beta   90.00
_cell.angle_gamma   90.00
#
_symmetry.space_group_name_H-M   'P 1'
#
loop_
_entity.id
_entity.type
_entity.pdbx_description
1 polymer ?
#
loop_
_entity_poly.entity_id
_entity_poly.type
_entity_poly.pdbx_seq_one_letter_code
_entity_poly.pdbx_strand_id
1 'polypeptide(L)'
;MSLIATLARLEALEAGRARPLATVRHRWVSDRPLVFVPLTTAGEAGAPLGALVGTDRDAPRLLTVAQPRDRELRFAFLAELADAVLPHLESYADDIELVERAAADPETGKRTKVEAELCADAPQIVVPGRGAVEFVRLLGRSMRFRRTSEQDPDAPYPAPPRVPLLGRWLTHYGERARVPGSSLLLATTDLLNRHWATGQSSLEDQHLGALLAWVDPPDGVSGADAALRAELGRDDRGQLLCPPAGPATDPAFDNRLLAPAVESYDRLRLRLAAAEDGAHAEGWLGELSVAEREIRRLLLSQLEPTWHAVWRALDLLRELPEGARVPDRWTRDRWSFTAHRDRVRAGEPPQPRRDDAVTAARKLATRETAQAELDAQEALDDPLVLAGRRLAGEAFTGEVTETVMAWSESKRPSPRPLITFRTDDRPHLGERVKVYRSLDGRPQSAELVQQEADGTLVLRLLDRMGRSRDPAEGSVPAKGDRIAWTLFEHDQRGGPKLPEPEETPWTHGGPPSASAEDPDPVTPEDLL
;
A
#
# COMPACT_ATOMS: atom_id res chain seq x y z
N MET A 1 10.09 8.08 15.63
CA MET A 1 11.22 7.22 15.20
C MET A 1 11.73 6.51 16.45
N SER A 2 11.86 5.19 16.43
CA SER A 2 12.34 4.41 17.59
C SER A 2 13.85 4.61 17.81
N LEU A 3 14.35 4.31 19.01
CA LEU A 3 15.79 4.38 19.32
C LEU A 3 16.61 3.52 18.34
N ILE A 4 16.13 2.30 18.04
CA ILE A 4 16.81 1.37 17.14
C ILE A 4 16.87 1.90 15.71
N ALA A 5 15.82 2.59 15.24
CA ALA A 5 15.83 3.21 13.91
C ALA A 5 16.82 4.37 13.86
N THR A 6 16.91 5.19 14.92
CA THR A 6 17.91 6.26 15.02
C THR A 6 19.33 5.69 15.01
N LEU A 7 19.60 4.64 15.79
CA LEU A 7 20.90 3.96 15.81
C LEU A 7 21.24 3.39 14.43
N ALA A 8 20.31 2.69 13.78
CA ALA A 8 20.52 2.11 12.45
C ALA A 8 20.86 3.17 11.39
N ARG A 9 20.26 4.37 11.48
CA ARG A 9 20.61 5.50 10.58
C ARG A 9 22.02 6.04 10.85
N LEU A 10 22.45 6.14 12.10
CA LEU A 10 23.82 6.53 12.45
C LEU A 10 24.84 5.47 11.98
N GLU A 11 24.55 4.19 12.20
CA GLU A 11 25.37 3.09 11.72
C GLU A 11 25.40 3.00 10.18
N ALA A 12 24.31 3.39 9.51
CA ALA A 12 24.28 3.48 8.07
C ALA A 12 25.22 4.56 7.56
N LEU A 13 25.20 5.74 8.19
CA LEU A 13 26.11 6.84 7.89
C LEU A 13 27.57 6.45 8.10
N GLU A 14 27.89 5.81 9.23
CA GLU A 14 29.27 5.38 9.55
C GLU A 14 29.78 4.31 8.58
N ALA A 15 28.93 3.32 8.24
CA ALA A 15 29.31 2.25 7.34
C ALA A 15 29.24 2.61 5.85
N GLY A 16 28.62 3.75 5.51
CA GLY A 16 28.35 4.14 4.14
C GLY A 16 27.42 3.19 3.39
N ARG A 17 26.51 2.48 4.06
CA ARG A 17 25.51 1.59 3.45
C ARG A 17 24.28 1.48 4.35
N ALA A 18 23.11 1.28 3.77
CA ALA A 18 21.88 1.14 4.55
C ALA A 18 21.95 -0.02 5.55
N ARG A 19 21.30 0.13 6.70
CA ARG A 19 21.17 -0.92 7.73
C ARG A 19 19.79 -1.55 7.70
N PRO A 20 19.68 -2.88 7.83
CA PRO A 20 18.38 -3.52 7.90
C PRO A 20 17.62 -3.07 9.15
N LEU A 21 16.35 -2.72 8.97
CA LEU A 21 15.37 -2.47 10.03
C LEU A 21 14.44 -3.68 10.26
N ALA A 22 14.41 -4.59 9.30
CA ALA A 22 13.59 -5.79 9.30
C ALA A 22 14.42 -6.98 8.80
N THR A 23 14.11 -8.17 9.29
CA THR A 23 14.71 -9.45 8.87
C THR A 23 13.80 -10.26 7.96
N VAL A 24 12.52 -9.92 7.91
CA VAL A 24 11.51 -10.52 7.04
C VAL A 24 10.81 -9.43 6.24
N ARG A 25 10.23 -9.78 5.09
CA ARG A 25 9.33 -8.88 4.38
C ARG A 25 7.96 -8.84 5.06
N HIS A 26 7.46 -7.63 5.34
CA HIS A 26 6.18 -7.42 6.04
C HIS A 26 4.99 -7.14 5.12
N ARG A 27 5.22 -7.21 3.80
CA ARG A 27 4.24 -7.02 2.74
C ARG A 27 4.26 -8.19 1.79
N TRP A 28 3.09 -8.49 1.23
CA TRP A 28 3.01 -9.45 0.13
C TRP A 28 3.71 -8.85 -1.08
N VAL A 29 4.53 -9.65 -1.75
CA VAL A 29 5.15 -9.27 -3.02
C VAL A 29 4.71 -10.32 -4.02
N SER A 30 3.80 -9.93 -4.91
CA SER A 30 3.26 -10.83 -5.93
C SER A 30 4.38 -11.31 -6.86
N ASP A 31 4.22 -12.51 -7.41
CA ASP A 31 5.08 -13.01 -8.49
C ASP A 31 4.86 -12.25 -9.81
N ARG A 32 3.65 -11.69 -10.01
CA ARG A 32 3.26 -10.96 -11.21
C ARG A 32 2.66 -9.59 -10.87
N PRO A 33 3.40 -8.69 -10.21
CA PRO A 33 2.89 -7.37 -9.88
C PRO A 33 2.72 -6.53 -11.15
N LEU A 34 1.66 -5.73 -11.20
CA LEU A 34 1.52 -4.69 -12.21
C LEU A 34 2.30 -3.46 -11.76
N VAL A 35 3.43 -3.19 -12.42
CA VAL A 35 4.19 -1.97 -12.20
C VAL A 35 3.56 -0.83 -12.99
N PHE A 36 3.35 0.32 -12.35
CA PHE A 36 2.82 1.53 -12.96
C PHE A 36 3.67 2.74 -12.59
N VAL A 37 4.36 3.32 -13.58
CA VAL A 37 5.24 4.49 -13.43
C VAL A 37 4.62 5.65 -14.21
N PRO A 38 3.91 6.57 -13.54
CA PRO A 38 3.26 7.70 -14.20
C PRO A 38 4.16 8.95 -14.25
N LEU A 39 3.93 9.78 -15.26
CA LEU A 39 4.36 11.19 -15.32
C LEU A 39 3.16 12.10 -15.56
N THR A 40 3.20 13.27 -14.94
CA THR A 40 2.23 14.35 -15.09
C THR A 40 2.88 15.58 -15.67
N THR A 41 2.08 16.39 -16.35
CA THR A 41 2.54 17.66 -16.92
C THR A 41 2.85 18.66 -15.82
N ALA A 42 4.00 19.34 -15.92
CA ALA A 42 4.37 20.39 -14.98
C ALA A 42 3.34 21.54 -14.99
N GLY A 43 2.90 21.96 -13.80
CA GLY A 43 1.99 23.09 -13.62
C GLY A 43 0.50 22.80 -13.85
N GLU A 44 0.12 21.59 -14.29
CA GLU A 44 -1.28 21.19 -14.45
C GLU A 44 -1.57 19.93 -13.63
N ALA A 45 -2.27 20.10 -12.51
CA ALA A 45 -2.53 19.01 -11.57
C ALA A 45 -3.37 17.90 -12.24
N GLY A 46 -2.76 16.73 -12.42
CA GLY A 46 -3.45 15.54 -12.91
C GLY A 46 -3.48 15.34 -14.41
N ALA A 47 -2.91 16.25 -15.21
CA ALA A 47 -2.81 16.06 -16.66
C ALA A 47 -1.74 14.99 -16.97
N PRO A 48 -2.13 13.81 -17.50
CA PRO A 48 -1.19 12.76 -17.83
C PRO A 48 -0.22 13.22 -18.92
N LEU A 49 1.06 12.92 -18.75
CA LEU A 49 2.10 13.18 -19.74
C LEU A 49 2.57 11.88 -20.39
N GLY A 50 2.79 10.85 -19.57
CA GLY A 50 3.15 9.51 -20.05
C GLY A 50 3.18 8.50 -18.90
N ALA A 51 3.28 7.22 -19.24
CA ALA A 51 3.44 6.16 -18.26
C ALA A 51 4.12 4.93 -18.88
N LEU A 52 4.87 4.20 -18.04
CA LEU A 52 5.16 2.79 -18.27
C LEU A 52 4.24 1.94 -17.40
N VAL A 53 3.63 0.92 -18.00
CA VAL A 53 2.74 -0.03 -17.32
C VAL A 53 2.98 -1.45 -17.82
N GLY A 54 2.97 -2.43 -16.92
CA GLY A 54 3.13 -3.83 -17.30
C GLY A 54 3.50 -4.75 -16.14
N THR A 55 3.57 -6.05 -16.45
CA THR A 55 3.97 -7.11 -15.50
C THR A 55 5.31 -7.77 -15.86
N ASP A 56 5.89 -7.40 -17.00
CA ASP A 56 7.16 -7.92 -17.50
C ASP A 56 8.21 -6.80 -17.49
N ARG A 57 9.31 -7.04 -16.77
CA ARG A 57 10.44 -6.11 -16.64
C ARG A 57 11.00 -5.66 -17.98
N ASP A 58 11.07 -6.55 -18.95
CA ASP A 58 11.78 -6.32 -20.22
C ASP A 58 10.83 -5.90 -21.35
N ALA A 59 9.52 -5.91 -21.11
CA ALA A 59 8.49 -5.53 -22.08
C ALA A 59 7.44 -4.57 -21.49
N PRO A 60 7.82 -3.37 -21.01
CA PRO A 60 6.85 -2.40 -20.53
C PRO A 60 6.03 -1.80 -21.68
N ARG A 61 4.75 -1.51 -21.43
CA ARG A 61 3.91 -0.74 -22.36
C ARG A 61 4.08 0.75 -22.10
N LEU A 62 4.51 1.48 -23.12
CA LEU A 62 4.65 2.94 -23.10
C LEU A 62 3.37 3.64 -23.59
N LEU A 63 2.80 4.47 -22.72
CA LEU A 63 1.69 5.37 -22.99
C LEU A 63 2.19 6.83 -22.95
N THR A 64 1.76 7.67 -23.88
CA THR A 64 2.26 9.06 -23.99
C THR A 64 1.17 10.01 -24.46
N VAL A 65 1.23 11.25 -24.01
CA VAL A 65 0.38 12.35 -24.50
C VAL A 65 1.28 13.36 -25.19
N ALA A 66 1.21 13.42 -26.53
CA ALA A 66 2.08 14.29 -27.32
C ALA A 66 1.82 15.78 -27.07
N GLN A 67 0.58 16.16 -26.77
CA GLN A 67 0.21 17.52 -26.38
C GLN A 67 -0.71 17.43 -25.14
N PRO A 68 -0.19 17.65 -23.92
CA PRO A 68 -0.97 17.48 -22.69
C PRO A 68 -2.15 18.44 -22.50
N ARG A 69 -2.21 19.54 -23.26
CA ARG A 69 -3.37 20.45 -23.29
C ARG A 69 -4.48 19.96 -24.22
N ASP A 70 -4.19 18.96 -25.05
CA ASP A 70 -5.17 18.39 -25.96
C ASP A 70 -6.03 17.36 -25.23
N ARG A 71 -7.30 17.70 -25.06
CA ARG A 71 -8.29 16.88 -24.38
C ARG A 71 -8.44 15.51 -25.03
N GLU A 72 -8.47 15.41 -26.36
CA GLU A 72 -8.67 14.14 -27.06
C GLU A 72 -7.50 13.18 -26.82
N LEU A 73 -6.26 13.70 -26.86
CA LEU A 73 -5.07 12.91 -26.55
C LEU A 73 -5.05 12.46 -25.08
N ARG A 74 -5.52 13.29 -24.14
CA ARG A 74 -5.67 12.88 -22.73
C ARG A 74 -6.69 11.76 -22.58
N PHE A 75 -7.83 11.82 -23.27
CA PHE A 75 -8.83 10.74 -23.24
C PHE A 75 -8.31 9.46 -23.88
N ALA A 76 -7.57 9.56 -25.00
CA ALA A 76 -6.92 8.42 -25.63
C ALA A 76 -5.95 7.73 -24.65
N PHE A 77 -5.13 8.49 -23.93
CA PHE A 77 -4.26 7.95 -22.87
C PHE A 77 -5.04 7.19 -21.79
N LEU A 78 -6.16 7.75 -21.29
CA LEU A 78 -6.98 7.08 -20.28
C LEU A 78 -7.60 5.78 -20.80
N ALA A 79 -8.01 5.76 -22.07
CA ALA A 79 -8.54 4.58 -22.72
C ALA A 79 -7.47 3.49 -22.92
N GLU A 80 -6.25 3.87 -23.34
CA GLU A 80 -5.13 2.95 -23.46
C GLU A 80 -4.64 2.42 -22.10
N LEU A 81 -4.69 3.25 -21.06
CA LEU A 81 -4.41 2.82 -19.69
C LEU A 81 -5.44 1.77 -19.23
N ALA A 82 -6.73 1.99 -19.51
CA ALA A 82 -7.77 1.00 -19.25
C ALA A 82 -7.50 -0.31 -20.00
N ASP A 83 -7.10 -0.23 -21.27
CA ASP A 83 -6.74 -1.39 -22.09
C ASP A 83 -5.50 -2.14 -21.57
N ALA A 84 -4.60 -1.46 -20.85
CA ALA A 84 -3.41 -2.07 -20.27
C ALA A 84 -3.67 -2.70 -18.89
N VAL A 85 -4.50 -2.07 -18.07
CA VAL A 85 -4.68 -2.44 -16.65
C VAL A 85 -5.83 -3.43 -16.45
N LEU A 86 -6.98 -3.20 -17.09
CA LEU A 86 -8.18 -4.01 -16.84
C LEU A 86 -7.99 -5.50 -17.15
N PRO A 87 -7.36 -5.91 -18.28
CA PRO A 87 -7.16 -7.33 -18.56
C PRO A 87 -6.35 -8.03 -17.46
N HIS A 88 -5.39 -7.33 -16.85
CA HIS A 88 -4.65 -7.88 -15.72
C HIS A 88 -5.55 -8.03 -14.48
N LEU A 89 -6.36 -7.02 -14.14
CA LEU A 89 -7.29 -7.13 -12.99
C LEU A 89 -8.33 -8.23 -13.19
N GLU A 90 -8.91 -8.31 -14.38
CA GLU A 90 -9.95 -9.29 -14.75
C GLU A 90 -9.41 -10.71 -14.76
N SER A 91 -8.12 -10.92 -15.04
CA SER A 91 -7.52 -12.25 -15.02
C SER A 91 -7.57 -12.95 -13.64
N TYR A 92 -7.79 -12.19 -12.56
CA TYR A 92 -7.96 -12.71 -11.18
C TYR A 92 -9.43 -12.87 -10.77
N ALA A 93 -10.38 -12.42 -11.61
CA ALA A 93 -11.77 -12.32 -11.21
C ALA A 93 -12.50 -13.67 -11.23
N ASP A 94 -12.10 -14.58 -12.12
CA ASP A 94 -12.77 -15.88 -12.33
C ASP A 94 -12.08 -17.06 -11.63
N ASP A 95 -10.82 -16.92 -11.26
CA ASP A 95 -10.11 -17.94 -10.47
C ASP A 95 -10.54 -17.82 -9.00
N ILE A 96 -11.34 -18.77 -8.52
CA ILE A 96 -12.00 -18.72 -7.22
C ILE A 96 -11.83 -20.01 -6.42
N GLU A 97 -11.83 -19.85 -5.10
CA GLU A 97 -11.88 -20.90 -4.11
C GLU A 97 -13.17 -20.76 -3.29
N LEU A 98 -13.84 -21.88 -3.01
CA LEU A 98 -14.99 -21.90 -2.12
C LEU A 98 -14.52 -22.02 -0.69
N VAL A 99 -14.90 -21.05 0.15
CA VAL A 99 -14.49 -20.99 1.55
C VAL A 99 -15.70 -20.89 2.47
N GLU A 100 -15.70 -21.70 3.54
CA GLU A 100 -16.74 -21.60 4.56
C GLU A 100 -16.53 -20.36 5.42
N ARG A 101 -17.56 -19.51 5.50
CA ARG A 101 -17.55 -18.33 6.38
C ARG A 101 -18.77 -18.31 7.28
N ALA A 102 -18.56 -17.88 8.53
CA ALA A 102 -19.65 -17.63 9.47
C ALA A 102 -20.31 -16.28 9.14
N ALA A 103 -21.43 -16.32 8.43
CA ALA A 103 -22.30 -15.17 8.15
C ALA A 103 -23.46 -15.12 9.16
N ALA A 104 -23.97 -13.93 9.44
CA ALA A 104 -25.18 -13.79 10.23
C ALA A 104 -26.38 -14.04 9.30
N ASP A 105 -27.25 -14.96 9.71
CA ASP A 105 -28.52 -15.22 9.06
C ASP A 105 -29.39 -13.94 9.12
N PRO A 106 -29.87 -13.42 7.96
CA PRO A 106 -30.60 -12.16 7.91
C PRO A 106 -31.90 -12.15 8.72
N GLU A 107 -32.56 -13.30 8.89
CA GLU A 107 -33.85 -13.40 9.59
C GLU A 107 -33.67 -13.68 11.09
N THR A 108 -32.69 -14.50 11.44
CA THR A 108 -32.52 -15.00 12.82
C THR A 108 -31.35 -14.37 13.57
N GLY A 109 -30.46 -13.65 12.87
CA GLY A 109 -29.22 -13.09 13.42
C GLY A 109 -28.22 -14.13 13.91
N LYS A 110 -28.51 -15.43 13.74
CA LYS A 110 -27.62 -16.52 14.17
C LYS A 110 -26.48 -16.67 13.18
N ARG A 111 -25.28 -16.98 13.67
CA ARG A 111 -24.14 -17.25 12.80
C ARG A 111 -24.25 -18.65 12.20
N THR A 112 -24.47 -18.73 10.90
CA THR A 112 -24.47 -19.97 10.12
C THR A 112 -23.24 -20.02 9.23
N LYS A 113 -22.79 -21.23 8.89
CA LYS A 113 -21.73 -21.44 7.92
C LYS A 113 -22.34 -21.34 6.52
N VAL A 114 -21.82 -20.43 5.72
CA VAL A 114 -22.22 -20.24 4.32
C VAL A 114 -20.97 -20.38 3.46
N GLU A 115 -21.12 -21.03 2.31
CA GLU A 115 -20.08 -21.06 1.29
C GLU A 115 -20.02 -19.69 0.62
N ALA A 116 -18.83 -19.10 0.61
CA ALA A 116 -18.56 -17.85 -0.08
C ALA A 116 -17.45 -18.07 -1.10
N GLU A 117 -17.56 -17.39 -2.24
CA GLU A 117 -16.47 -17.33 -3.21
C GLU A 117 -15.39 -16.38 -2.70
N LEU A 118 -14.13 -16.79 -2.86
CA LEU A 118 -12.95 -15.98 -2.63
C LEU A 118 -12.06 -16.09 -3.87
N CYS A 119 -11.67 -14.97 -4.50
CA CYS A 119 -10.66 -15.03 -5.56
C CYS A 119 -9.40 -15.74 -5.05
N ALA A 120 -8.86 -16.68 -5.83
CA ALA A 120 -7.68 -17.47 -5.48
C ALA A 120 -6.47 -16.57 -5.18
N ASP A 121 -6.38 -15.44 -5.86
CA ASP A 121 -5.39 -14.39 -5.61
C ASP A 121 -5.97 -12.99 -5.91
N ALA A 122 -5.19 -11.93 -5.71
CA ALA A 122 -5.56 -10.57 -6.08
C ALA A 122 -4.44 -9.84 -6.85
N PRO A 123 -4.78 -8.97 -7.82
CA PRO A 123 -3.76 -8.22 -8.56
C PRO A 123 -3.11 -7.18 -7.65
N GLN A 124 -1.78 -7.16 -7.58
CA GLN A 124 -1.02 -6.14 -6.86
C GLN A 124 -0.52 -5.07 -7.84
N ILE A 125 -0.72 -3.80 -7.49
CA ILE A 125 -0.18 -2.65 -8.22
C ILE A 125 1.00 -2.07 -7.42
N VAL A 126 2.15 -1.90 -8.08
CA VAL A 126 3.34 -1.31 -7.49
C VAL A 126 3.69 -0.03 -8.25
N VAL A 127 3.88 1.06 -7.50
CA VAL A 127 4.26 2.37 -8.04
C VAL A 127 5.58 2.85 -7.42
N PRO A 128 6.30 3.81 -8.03
CA PRO A 128 7.62 4.21 -7.54
C PRO A 128 7.60 4.83 -6.14
N GLY A 129 6.61 5.66 -5.84
CA GLY A 129 6.54 6.41 -4.59
C GLY A 129 5.15 6.97 -4.30
N ARG A 130 5.03 7.70 -3.19
CA ARG A 130 3.73 8.24 -2.72
C ARG A 130 3.06 9.19 -3.71
N GLY A 131 3.83 10.00 -4.44
CA GLY A 131 3.28 10.87 -5.48
C GLY A 131 2.50 10.10 -6.55
N ALA A 132 2.98 8.91 -6.94
CA ALA A 132 2.29 8.05 -7.89
C ALA A 132 1.04 7.37 -7.28
N VAL A 133 1.04 7.08 -5.97
CA VAL A 133 -0.18 6.63 -5.26
C VAL A 133 -1.27 7.70 -5.31
N GLU A 134 -0.91 8.97 -5.05
CA GLU A 134 -1.87 10.07 -5.15
C GLU A 134 -2.35 10.27 -6.60
N PHE A 135 -1.50 10.06 -7.60
CA PHE A 135 -1.91 10.09 -8.99
C PHE A 135 -2.91 8.98 -9.34
N VAL A 136 -2.70 7.74 -8.87
CA VAL A 136 -3.68 6.64 -9.01
C VAL A 136 -5.03 7.01 -8.38
N ARG A 137 -5.02 7.61 -7.20
CA ARG A 137 -6.24 8.08 -6.52
C ARG A 137 -6.95 9.18 -7.32
N LEU A 138 -6.19 10.09 -7.91
CA LEU A 138 -6.71 11.16 -8.76
C LEU A 138 -7.38 10.59 -10.03
N LEU A 139 -6.74 9.64 -10.71
CA LEU A 139 -7.30 8.93 -11.86
C LEU A 139 -8.61 8.20 -11.48
N GLY A 140 -8.63 7.50 -10.35
CA GLY A 140 -9.85 6.86 -9.84
C GLY A 140 -11.01 7.85 -9.68
N ARG A 141 -10.72 9.06 -9.16
CA ARG A 141 -11.71 10.13 -9.00
C ARG A 141 -12.17 10.73 -10.33
N SER A 142 -11.25 11.01 -11.25
CA SER A 142 -11.57 11.69 -12.51
C SER A 142 -12.25 10.80 -13.55
N MET A 143 -12.10 9.48 -13.42
CA MET A 143 -12.61 8.50 -14.40
C MET A 143 -13.94 7.87 -13.98
N ARG A 144 -14.18 7.58 -12.69
CA ARG A 144 -15.26 6.66 -12.25
C ARG A 144 -16.71 7.11 -12.56
N PHE A 145 -16.92 8.41 -12.79
CA PHE A 145 -18.23 8.98 -13.12
C PHE A 145 -18.34 9.47 -14.58
N ARG A 146 -17.37 9.15 -15.43
CA ARG A 146 -17.44 9.54 -16.85
C ARG A 146 -18.60 8.81 -17.51
N ARG A 147 -19.48 9.57 -18.18
CA ARG A 147 -20.65 9.02 -18.88
C ARG A 147 -20.23 8.30 -20.15
N THR A 148 -20.81 7.12 -20.36
CA THR A 148 -20.65 6.36 -21.61
C THR A 148 -21.73 6.72 -22.61
N SER A 149 -21.54 6.34 -23.88
CA SER A 149 -22.53 6.55 -24.94
C SER A 149 -23.84 5.80 -24.68
N GLU A 150 -23.81 4.73 -23.90
CA GLU A 150 -25.01 3.96 -23.51
C GLU A 150 -25.82 4.69 -22.43
N GLN A 151 -25.16 5.44 -21.55
CA GLN A 151 -25.79 6.15 -20.44
C GLN A 151 -26.32 7.52 -20.86
N ASP A 152 -25.63 8.18 -21.79
CA ASP A 152 -25.99 9.51 -22.29
C ASP A 152 -25.58 9.62 -23.78
N PRO A 153 -26.43 9.15 -24.70
CA PRO A 153 -26.15 9.16 -26.13
C PRO A 153 -25.94 10.57 -26.71
N ASP A 154 -26.52 11.59 -26.06
CA ASP A 154 -26.44 12.99 -26.47
C ASP A 154 -25.20 13.71 -25.89
N ALA A 155 -24.42 13.03 -25.04
CA ALA A 155 -23.18 13.58 -24.51
C ALA A 155 -22.20 13.89 -25.66
N PRO A 156 -21.63 15.10 -25.74
CA PRO A 156 -20.78 15.49 -26.87
C PRO A 156 -19.47 14.69 -26.97
N TYR A 157 -19.00 14.09 -25.88
CA TYR A 157 -17.77 13.28 -25.83
C TYR A 157 -17.95 12.10 -24.85
N PRO A 158 -18.68 11.03 -25.23
CA PRO A 158 -18.88 9.89 -24.35
C PRO A 158 -17.59 9.11 -24.14
N ALA A 159 -17.33 8.70 -22.90
CA ALA A 159 -16.16 7.88 -22.58
C ALA A 159 -16.39 6.40 -22.97
N PRO A 160 -15.36 5.69 -23.45
CA PRO A 160 -15.44 4.24 -23.62
C PRO A 160 -15.79 3.56 -22.28
N PRO A 161 -16.65 2.53 -22.23
CA PRO A 161 -17.11 1.92 -20.96
C PRO A 161 -16.00 1.42 -20.02
N ARG A 162 -14.85 1.03 -20.59
CA ARG A 162 -13.65 0.62 -19.84
C ARG A 162 -13.03 1.74 -19.01
N VAL A 163 -13.19 3.00 -19.40
CA VAL A 163 -12.62 4.16 -18.67
C VAL A 163 -13.25 4.33 -17.29
N PRO A 164 -14.59 4.48 -17.15
CA PRO A 164 -15.20 4.55 -15.83
C PRO A 164 -15.05 3.26 -15.03
N LEU A 165 -15.00 2.08 -15.68
CA LEU A 165 -14.70 0.81 -15.02
C LEU A 165 -13.31 0.83 -14.35
N LEU A 166 -12.26 1.24 -15.08
CA LEU A 166 -10.94 1.41 -14.49
C LEU A 166 -10.96 2.45 -13.35
N GLY A 167 -11.70 3.55 -13.51
CA GLY A 167 -11.88 4.54 -12.45
C GLY A 167 -12.43 3.96 -11.14
N ARG A 168 -13.39 3.05 -11.22
CA ARG A 168 -13.95 2.34 -10.05
C ARG A 168 -12.89 1.46 -9.37
N TRP A 169 -12.11 0.72 -10.15
CA TRP A 169 -11.00 -0.10 -9.64
C TRP A 169 -9.91 0.75 -9.00
N LEU A 170 -9.40 1.79 -9.66
CA LEU A 170 -8.37 2.66 -9.10
C LEU A 170 -8.85 3.40 -7.84
N THR A 171 -10.15 3.71 -7.75
CA THR A 171 -10.75 4.22 -6.51
C THR A 171 -10.65 3.20 -5.38
N HIS A 172 -10.94 1.92 -5.64
CA HIS A 172 -10.77 0.86 -4.66
C HIS A 172 -9.30 0.70 -4.22
N TYR A 173 -8.37 0.57 -5.16
CA TYR A 173 -6.94 0.45 -4.85
C TYR A 173 -6.41 1.67 -4.08
N GLY A 174 -6.88 2.86 -4.45
CA GLY A 174 -6.59 4.11 -3.73
C GLY A 174 -7.10 4.13 -2.29
N GLU A 175 -8.29 3.59 -2.03
CA GLU A 175 -8.79 3.40 -0.65
C GLU A 175 -7.95 2.39 0.12
N ARG A 176 -7.52 1.31 -0.54
CA ARG A 176 -6.73 0.23 0.06
C ARG A 176 -5.30 0.65 0.39
N ALA A 177 -4.68 1.51 -0.40
CA ALA A 177 -3.38 2.10 -0.07
C ALA A 177 -3.36 2.85 1.28
N ARG A 178 -4.53 3.28 1.78
CA ARG A 178 -4.67 3.96 3.09
C ARG A 178 -4.99 3.00 4.24
N VAL A 179 -5.11 1.71 3.97
CA VAL A 179 -5.35 0.69 4.99
C VAL A 179 -4.00 0.10 5.39
N PRO A 180 -3.56 0.29 6.65
CA PRO A 180 -2.32 -0.31 7.13
C PRO A 180 -2.31 -1.83 6.91
N GLY A 181 -1.18 -2.35 6.44
CA GLY A 181 -1.02 -3.78 6.17
C GLY A 181 -1.50 -4.24 4.80
N SER A 182 -2.28 -3.42 4.08
CA SER A 182 -2.69 -3.74 2.72
C SER A 182 -1.49 -3.75 1.77
N SER A 183 -1.52 -4.69 0.84
CA SER A 183 -0.53 -4.91 -0.20
C SER A 183 -1.12 -4.80 -1.61
N LEU A 184 -2.34 -4.28 -1.77
CA LEU A 184 -2.97 -4.12 -3.10
C LEU A 184 -2.34 -3.00 -3.93
N LEU A 185 -2.03 -1.85 -3.32
CA LEU A 185 -1.34 -0.74 -3.97
C LEU A 185 -0.18 -0.30 -3.09
N LEU A 186 1.05 -0.47 -3.59
CA LEU A 186 2.28 -0.24 -2.84
C LEU A 186 3.18 0.81 -3.49
N ALA A 187 3.70 1.74 -2.67
CA ALA A 187 4.78 2.63 -3.07
C ALA A 187 6.14 1.97 -2.77
N THR A 188 7.01 1.92 -3.77
CA THR A 188 8.33 1.26 -3.67
C THR A 188 9.22 1.95 -2.63
N THR A 189 9.23 3.28 -2.57
CA THR A 189 9.95 4.02 -1.53
C THR A 189 9.47 3.65 -0.12
N ASP A 190 8.17 3.47 0.09
CA ASP A 190 7.63 3.06 1.39
C ASP A 190 7.99 1.61 1.74
N LEU A 191 8.07 0.72 0.75
CA LEU A 191 8.54 -0.65 0.96
C LEU A 191 10.00 -0.66 1.39
N LEU A 192 10.88 0.04 0.68
CA LEU A 192 12.31 0.08 1.01
C LEU A 192 12.54 0.72 2.40
N ASN A 193 11.93 1.85 2.69
CA ASN A 193 12.08 2.54 3.98
C ASN A 193 11.56 1.75 5.19
N ARG A 194 10.70 0.75 4.98
CA ARG A 194 10.28 -0.17 6.05
C ARG A 194 11.36 -1.17 6.43
N HIS A 195 12.21 -1.55 5.48
CA HIS A 195 13.17 -2.65 5.67
C HIS A 195 14.61 -2.17 5.81
N TRP A 196 14.92 -0.94 5.36
CA TRP A 196 16.26 -0.38 5.45
C TRP A 196 16.25 1.05 5.99
N ALA A 197 17.18 1.31 6.91
CA ALA A 197 17.54 2.64 7.39
C ALA A 197 18.72 3.19 6.59
N THR A 198 18.60 4.43 6.15
CA THR A 198 19.63 5.16 5.39
C THR A 198 20.25 6.27 6.23
N GLY A 199 21.40 6.79 5.79
CA GLY A 199 22.00 7.99 6.40
C GLY A 199 21.30 9.29 6.02
N GLN A 200 20.41 9.27 5.02
CA GLN A 200 19.71 10.45 4.49
C GLN A 200 18.41 10.74 5.26
N SER A 201 17.83 11.91 5.04
CA SER A 201 16.53 12.32 5.60
C SER A 201 15.36 11.57 4.94
N SER A 202 14.21 11.54 5.64
CA SER A 202 12.99 10.94 5.10
C SER A 202 12.46 11.61 3.83
N LEU A 203 12.89 12.85 3.55
CA LEU A 203 12.55 13.57 2.33
C LEU A 203 13.42 13.09 1.15
N GLU A 204 14.72 12.95 1.37
CA GLU A 204 15.67 12.39 0.39
C GLU A 204 15.34 10.91 0.09
N ASP A 205 14.86 10.16 1.08
CA ASP A 205 14.34 8.80 0.88
C ASP A 205 13.13 8.71 -0.08
N GLN A 206 12.50 9.83 -0.47
CA GLN A 206 11.48 9.81 -1.53
C GLN A 206 12.09 9.77 -2.95
N HIS A 207 13.39 10.00 -3.09
CA HIS A 207 14.10 9.82 -4.36
C HIS A 207 14.50 8.35 -4.52
N LEU A 208 13.70 7.57 -5.26
CA LEU A 208 13.87 6.11 -5.38
C LEU A 208 15.29 5.67 -5.78
N GLY A 209 15.92 6.37 -6.72
CA GLY A 209 17.29 6.07 -7.15
C GLY A 209 18.33 6.30 -6.05
N ALA A 210 18.12 7.32 -5.19
CA ALA A 210 19.03 7.63 -4.09
C ALA A 210 18.85 6.65 -2.93
N LEU A 211 17.60 6.29 -2.63
CA LEU A 211 17.27 5.24 -1.68
C LEU A 211 17.88 3.89 -2.08
N LEU A 212 17.76 3.49 -3.34
CA LEU A 212 18.40 2.27 -3.85
C LEU A 212 19.93 2.33 -3.83
N ALA A 213 20.52 3.51 -4.01
CA ALA A 213 21.96 3.71 -3.89
C ALA A 213 22.47 3.50 -2.45
N TRP A 214 21.64 3.76 -1.45
CA TRP A 214 21.95 3.42 -0.06
C TRP A 214 21.78 1.92 0.24
N VAL A 215 20.71 1.30 -0.27
CA VAL A 215 20.39 -0.12 0.00
C VAL A 215 21.38 -1.05 -0.71
N ASP A 216 21.66 -0.76 -1.97
CA ASP A 216 22.54 -1.55 -2.81
C ASP A 216 23.47 -0.64 -3.64
N PRO A 217 24.47 -0.01 -3.00
CA PRO A 217 25.47 0.82 -3.68
C PRO A 217 26.35 -0.02 -4.63
N PRO A 218 26.86 0.58 -5.71
CA PRO A 218 27.92 -0.02 -6.51
C PRO A 218 29.17 -0.37 -5.68
N ASP A 219 29.89 -1.41 -6.08
CA ASP A 219 31.09 -1.87 -5.39
C ASP A 219 32.13 -0.74 -5.25
N GLY A 220 32.64 -0.57 -4.02
CA GLY A 220 33.68 0.41 -3.71
C GLY A 220 33.20 1.87 -3.61
N VAL A 221 31.90 2.14 -3.75
CA VAL A 221 31.31 3.47 -3.58
C VAL A 221 30.44 3.50 -2.34
N SER A 222 30.52 4.56 -1.54
CA SER A 222 29.63 4.72 -0.40
C SER A 222 28.19 5.00 -0.87
N GLY A 223 27.21 4.58 -0.09
CA GLY A 223 25.79 4.88 -0.32
C GLY A 223 25.53 6.39 -0.39
N ALA A 224 26.24 7.19 0.42
CA ALA A 224 26.15 8.65 0.38
C ALA A 224 26.64 9.23 -0.97
N ASP A 225 27.81 8.79 -1.46
CA ASP A 225 28.35 9.28 -2.74
C ASP A 225 27.50 8.81 -3.92
N ALA A 226 27.01 7.56 -3.87
CA ALA A 226 26.14 7.00 -4.90
C ALA A 226 24.77 7.70 -4.92
N ALA A 227 24.19 8.00 -3.75
CA ALA A 227 22.95 8.76 -3.63
C ALA A 227 23.11 10.19 -4.15
N LEU A 228 24.18 10.89 -3.75
CA LEU A 228 24.49 12.23 -4.25
C LEU A 228 24.65 12.25 -5.77
N ARG A 229 25.29 11.23 -6.34
CA ARG A 229 25.40 11.06 -7.80
C ARG A 229 24.03 10.81 -8.45
N ALA A 230 23.15 10.04 -7.82
CA ALA A 230 21.80 9.82 -8.33
C ALA A 230 20.99 11.13 -8.34
N GLU A 231 21.10 11.95 -7.29
CA GLU A 231 20.34 13.20 -7.16
C GLU A 231 20.85 14.32 -8.07
N LEU A 232 22.17 14.47 -8.18
CA LEU A 232 22.80 15.65 -8.80
C LEU A 232 23.52 15.35 -10.12
N GLY A 233 23.80 14.08 -10.41
CA GLY A 233 24.52 13.68 -11.60
C GLY A 233 23.80 14.15 -12.85
N ARG A 234 24.48 14.92 -13.69
CA ARG A 234 23.97 15.38 -14.99
C ARG A 234 24.88 14.99 -16.13
N ASP A 235 24.31 14.79 -17.31
CA ASP A 235 25.06 14.61 -18.55
C ASP A 235 25.60 15.95 -19.09
N ASP A 236 26.35 15.88 -20.20
CA ASP A 236 26.93 17.05 -20.86
C ASP A 236 25.88 18.05 -21.40
N ARG A 237 24.62 17.62 -21.49
CA ARG A 237 23.47 18.44 -21.93
C ARG A 237 22.70 19.02 -20.74
N GLY A 238 23.18 18.78 -19.53
CA GLY A 238 22.59 19.24 -18.28
C GLY A 238 21.31 18.50 -17.90
N GLN A 239 21.09 17.27 -18.39
CA GLN A 239 19.96 16.40 -18.00
C GLN A 239 20.36 15.48 -16.85
N LEU A 240 19.44 15.20 -15.92
CA LEU A 240 19.71 14.28 -14.82
C LEU A 240 20.00 12.86 -15.33
N LEU A 241 21.02 12.22 -14.75
CA LEU A 241 21.36 10.82 -15.01
C LEU A 241 20.34 9.86 -14.38
N CYS A 242 19.76 10.25 -13.24
CA CYS A 242 18.63 9.56 -12.63
C CYS A 242 17.45 10.56 -12.56
N PRO A 243 16.49 10.46 -13.49
CA PRO A 243 15.27 11.24 -13.43
C PRO A 243 14.51 11.03 -12.12
N PRO A 244 13.71 12.02 -11.66
CA PRO A 244 12.82 11.83 -10.53
C PRO A 244 11.86 10.65 -10.78
N ALA A 245 11.50 9.93 -9.71
CA ALA A 245 10.66 8.73 -9.79
C ALA A 245 9.17 8.99 -10.14
N GLY A 246 8.85 10.18 -10.66
CA GLY A 246 7.50 10.63 -10.97
C GLY A 246 6.65 10.93 -9.73
N PRO A 247 5.45 11.51 -9.93
CA PRO A 247 4.88 11.88 -11.22
C PRO A 247 5.47 13.17 -11.82
N ALA A 248 6.26 13.94 -11.07
CA ALA A 248 6.93 15.13 -11.59
C ALA A 248 8.18 14.80 -12.43
N THR A 249 8.54 15.71 -13.32
CA THR A 249 9.73 15.70 -14.18
C THR A 249 10.77 16.74 -13.76
N ASP A 250 12.01 16.65 -14.26
CA ASP A 250 13.05 17.66 -14.04
C ASP A 250 12.75 18.93 -14.86
N PRO A 251 12.79 20.13 -14.26
CA PRO A 251 12.54 21.37 -15.00
C PRO A 251 13.50 21.62 -16.17
N ALA A 252 14.74 21.11 -16.13
CA ALA A 252 15.66 21.26 -17.26
C ALA A 252 15.27 20.36 -18.43
N PHE A 253 14.73 19.16 -18.17
CA PHE A 253 14.12 18.31 -19.19
C PHE A 253 12.90 18.97 -19.80
N ASP A 254 11.97 19.47 -18.97
CA ASP A 254 10.73 20.08 -19.43
C ASP A 254 11.00 21.27 -20.35
N ASN A 255 11.86 22.20 -19.92
CA ASN A 255 12.09 23.45 -20.63
C ASN A 255 13.01 23.31 -21.85
N ARG A 256 14.01 22.42 -21.80
CA ARG A 256 15.05 22.36 -22.85
C ARG A 256 14.78 21.28 -23.89
N LEU A 257 14.03 20.23 -23.55
CA LEU A 257 13.80 19.09 -24.43
C LEU A 257 12.32 18.92 -24.75
N LEU A 258 11.46 18.77 -23.73
CA LEU A 258 10.06 18.44 -23.94
C LEU A 258 9.28 19.60 -24.58
N ALA A 259 9.37 20.81 -24.03
CA ALA A 259 8.64 21.97 -24.55
C ALA A 259 8.98 22.26 -26.04
N PRO A 260 10.26 22.30 -26.46
CA PRO A 260 10.59 22.44 -27.89
C PRO A 260 10.04 21.31 -28.78
N ALA A 261 10.02 20.07 -28.30
CA ALA A 261 9.47 18.94 -29.05
C ALA A 261 7.95 19.07 -29.22
N VAL A 262 7.23 19.47 -28.17
CA VAL A 262 5.78 19.74 -28.20
C VAL A 262 5.47 20.92 -29.11
N GLU A 263 6.24 22.03 -29.05
CA GLU A 263 6.07 23.17 -29.96
C GLU A 263 6.28 22.79 -31.43
N SER A 264 7.25 21.92 -31.71
CA SER A 264 7.47 21.38 -33.06
C SER A 264 6.29 20.53 -33.52
N TYR A 265 5.77 19.67 -32.65
CA TYR A 265 4.57 18.86 -32.90
C TYR A 265 3.35 19.74 -33.19
N ASP A 266 3.10 20.78 -32.40
CA ASP A 266 1.98 21.71 -32.60
C ASP A 266 2.09 22.45 -33.94
N ARG A 267 3.29 22.92 -34.30
CA ARG A 267 3.54 23.59 -35.58
C ARG A 267 3.24 22.68 -36.76
N LEU A 268 3.60 21.39 -36.66
CA LEU A 268 3.32 20.39 -37.69
C LEU A 268 1.83 20.07 -37.78
N ARG A 269 1.10 20.01 -36.66
CA ARG A 269 -0.37 19.88 -36.66
C ARG A 269 -1.04 21.03 -37.40
N LEU A 270 -0.61 22.26 -37.16
CA LEU A 270 -1.14 23.43 -37.86
C LEU A 270 -0.87 23.39 -39.36
N ARG A 271 0.32 22.96 -39.78
CA ARG A 271 0.65 22.79 -41.22
C ARG A 271 -0.16 21.69 -41.88
N LEU A 272 -0.32 20.55 -41.21
CA LEU A 272 -1.15 19.44 -41.70
C LEU A 272 -2.61 19.89 -41.88
N ALA A 273 -3.17 20.61 -40.90
CA ALA A 273 -4.53 21.14 -40.98
C ALA A 273 -4.71 22.20 -42.09
N ALA A 274 -3.65 22.92 -42.45
CA ALA A 274 -3.67 23.94 -43.50
C ALA A 274 -3.31 23.40 -44.90
N ALA A 275 -3.01 22.11 -45.06
CA ALA A 275 -2.63 21.55 -46.35
C ALA A 275 -3.83 21.49 -47.32
N GLU A 276 -3.68 22.11 -48.49
CA GLU A 276 -4.74 22.17 -49.51
C GLU A 276 -4.70 21.00 -50.50
N ASP A 277 -3.58 20.26 -50.57
CA ASP A 277 -3.43 19.08 -51.42
C ASP A 277 -2.90 17.86 -50.66
N GLY A 278 -3.17 16.68 -51.22
CA GLY A 278 -2.85 15.40 -50.59
C GLY A 278 -1.36 15.10 -50.50
N ALA A 279 -0.54 15.63 -51.41
CA ALA A 279 0.90 15.36 -51.41
C ALA A 279 1.61 16.10 -50.26
N HIS A 280 1.24 17.37 -50.02
CA HIS A 280 1.73 18.11 -48.86
C HIS A 280 1.17 17.53 -47.55
N ALA A 281 -0.11 17.15 -47.52
CA ALA A 281 -0.71 16.52 -46.34
C ALA A 281 0.01 15.22 -45.95
N GLU A 282 0.36 14.36 -46.91
CA GLU A 282 1.13 13.14 -46.66
C GLU A 282 2.54 13.43 -46.14
N GLY A 283 3.23 14.43 -46.71
CA GLY A 283 4.53 14.89 -46.22
C GLY A 283 4.47 15.38 -44.77
N TRP A 284 3.50 16.25 -44.45
CA TRP A 284 3.32 16.76 -43.08
C TRP A 284 2.91 15.68 -42.09
N LEU A 285 2.10 14.70 -42.51
CA LEU A 285 1.76 13.55 -41.67
C LEU A 285 3.01 12.74 -41.30
N GLY A 286 3.90 12.50 -42.28
CA GLY A 286 5.18 11.83 -42.04
C GLY A 286 6.07 12.58 -41.04
N GLU A 287 6.20 13.91 -41.19
CA GLU A 287 6.95 14.74 -40.24
C GLU A 287 6.30 14.77 -38.84
N LEU A 288 4.97 14.82 -38.77
CA LEU A 288 4.22 14.77 -37.51
C LEU A 288 4.47 13.47 -36.76
N SER A 289 4.46 12.32 -37.46
CA SER A 289 4.80 11.01 -36.87
C SER A 289 6.26 10.94 -36.41
N VAL A 290 7.18 11.69 -37.02
CA VAL A 290 8.57 11.82 -36.50
C VAL A 290 8.59 12.63 -35.21
N ALA A 291 7.89 13.77 -35.16
CA ALA A 291 7.80 14.60 -33.96
C ALA A 291 7.15 13.86 -32.78
N GLU A 292 6.09 13.09 -33.03
CA GLU A 292 5.46 12.24 -32.02
C GLU A 292 6.43 11.18 -31.47
N ARG A 293 7.17 10.49 -32.36
CA ARG A 293 8.20 9.52 -31.94
C ARG A 293 9.30 10.15 -31.12
N GLU A 294 9.68 11.39 -31.41
CA GLU A 294 10.66 12.12 -30.61
C GLU A 294 10.14 12.40 -29.19
N ILE A 295 8.88 12.84 -29.04
CA ILE A 295 8.26 13.00 -27.72
C ILE A 295 8.21 11.66 -26.99
N ARG A 296 7.81 10.57 -27.67
CA ARG A 296 7.81 9.21 -27.09
C ARG A 296 9.19 8.80 -26.59
N ARG A 297 10.24 9.04 -27.37
CA ARG A 297 11.64 8.76 -27.01
C ARG A 297 12.08 9.57 -25.79
N LEU A 298 11.74 10.86 -25.74
CA LEU A 298 12.05 11.73 -24.60
C LEU A 298 11.37 11.26 -23.33
N LEU A 299 10.06 10.96 -23.37
CA LEU A 299 9.33 10.47 -22.20
C LEU A 299 9.82 9.10 -21.73
N LEU A 300 10.13 8.19 -22.67
CA LEU A 300 10.72 6.90 -22.33
C LEU A 300 12.04 7.07 -21.56
N SER A 301 12.90 8.00 -21.98
CA SER A 301 14.17 8.27 -21.28
C SER A 301 14.01 8.73 -19.83
N GLN A 302 12.85 9.30 -19.47
CA GLN A 302 12.53 9.70 -18.10
C GLN A 302 11.89 8.57 -17.29
N LEU A 303 11.10 7.71 -17.94
CA LEU A 303 10.35 6.64 -17.29
C LEU A 303 11.17 5.37 -17.05
N GLU A 304 12.00 4.99 -18.02
CA GLU A 304 12.72 3.70 -18.03
C GLU A 304 13.68 3.51 -16.84
N PRO A 305 14.47 4.52 -16.40
CA PRO A 305 15.30 4.37 -15.20
C PRO A 305 14.47 4.04 -13.95
N THR A 306 13.32 4.71 -13.78
CA THR A 306 12.40 4.49 -12.66
C THR A 306 11.74 3.12 -12.74
N TRP A 307 11.36 2.68 -13.94
CA TRP A 307 10.82 1.34 -14.18
C TRP A 307 11.77 0.25 -13.69
N HIS A 308 13.04 0.31 -14.10
CA HIS A 308 14.04 -0.67 -13.65
C HIS A 308 14.36 -0.54 -12.16
N ALA A 309 14.32 0.67 -11.60
CA ALA A 309 14.49 0.89 -10.17
C ALA A 309 13.39 0.21 -9.35
N VAL A 310 12.12 0.27 -9.78
CA VAL A 310 11.01 -0.44 -9.13
C VAL A 310 11.24 -1.95 -9.14
N TRP A 311 11.59 -2.52 -10.30
CA TRP A 311 11.87 -3.96 -10.39
C TRP A 311 13.06 -4.39 -9.52
N ARG A 312 14.15 -3.62 -9.52
CA ARG A 312 15.30 -3.88 -8.65
C ARG A 312 14.93 -3.88 -7.17
N ALA A 313 14.07 -2.93 -6.75
CA ALA A 313 13.59 -2.88 -5.38
C ALA A 313 12.75 -4.13 -5.01
N LEU A 314 11.90 -4.60 -5.94
CA LEU A 314 11.13 -5.82 -5.76
C LEU A 314 12.02 -7.06 -5.67
N ASP A 315 13.10 -7.13 -6.46
CA ASP A 315 14.09 -8.21 -6.37
C ASP A 315 14.75 -8.25 -4.98
N LEU A 316 15.22 -7.09 -4.48
CA LEU A 316 15.81 -6.97 -3.13
C LEU A 316 14.82 -7.37 -2.03
N LEU A 317 13.54 -7.02 -2.17
CA LEU A 317 12.51 -7.41 -1.20
C LEU A 317 12.18 -8.92 -1.26
N ARG A 318 12.35 -9.56 -2.41
CA ARG A 318 12.14 -11.00 -2.58
C ARG A 318 13.27 -11.84 -1.98
N GLU A 319 14.45 -11.26 -1.78
CA GLU A 319 15.55 -11.91 -1.05
C GLU A 319 15.25 -12.08 0.45
N LEU A 320 14.33 -11.27 1.00
CA LEU A 320 13.90 -11.39 2.39
C LEU A 320 12.86 -12.52 2.55
N PRO A 321 12.99 -13.36 3.59
CA PRO A 321 11.95 -14.34 3.91
C PRO A 321 10.62 -13.66 4.23
N GLU A 322 9.52 -14.32 3.88
CA GLU A 322 8.18 -13.81 4.16
C GLU A 322 7.83 -13.87 5.65
N GLY A 323 7.32 -12.78 6.22
CA GLY A 323 6.84 -12.74 7.59
C GLY A 323 5.63 -13.65 7.79
N ALA A 324 5.58 -14.33 8.94
CA ALA A 324 4.62 -15.41 9.20
C ALA A 324 3.14 -15.02 9.02
N ARG A 325 2.78 -13.75 9.26
CA ARG A 325 1.39 -13.25 9.14
C ARG A 325 1.13 -12.45 7.87
N VAL A 326 2.08 -12.36 6.96
CA VAL A 326 1.86 -11.76 5.63
C VAL A 326 0.74 -12.50 4.87
N PRO A 327 0.70 -13.85 4.81
CA PRO A 327 -0.38 -14.57 4.11
C PRO A 327 -1.78 -14.29 4.67
N ASP A 328 -1.91 -14.14 5.99
CA ASP A 328 -3.18 -13.79 6.64
C ASP A 328 -3.66 -12.39 6.23
N ARG A 329 -2.74 -11.41 6.19
CA ARG A 329 -3.05 -10.07 5.70
C ARG A 329 -3.40 -10.07 4.22
N TRP A 330 -2.68 -10.86 3.42
CA TRP A 330 -2.98 -11.01 2.00
C TRP A 330 -4.37 -11.62 1.74
N THR A 331 -4.77 -12.59 2.56
CA THR A 331 -6.13 -13.15 2.51
C THR A 331 -7.21 -12.08 2.72
N ARG A 332 -6.96 -11.09 3.60
CA ARG A 332 -7.89 -9.96 3.80
C ARG A 332 -7.94 -9.04 2.58
N ASP A 333 -6.83 -8.86 1.88
CA ASP A 333 -6.80 -8.12 0.61
C ASP A 333 -7.52 -8.87 -0.51
N ARG A 334 -7.37 -10.20 -0.61
CA ARG A 334 -8.16 -11.05 -1.51
C ARG A 334 -9.66 -10.90 -1.26
N TRP A 335 -10.09 -10.90 0.01
CA TRP A 335 -11.48 -10.62 0.38
C TRP A 335 -11.93 -9.23 -0.06
N SER A 336 -11.07 -8.22 0.10
CA SER A 336 -11.35 -6.85 -0.33
C SER A 336 -11.53 -6.74 -1.85
N PHE A 337 -10.64 -7.38 -2.61
CA PHE A 337 -10.70 -7.46 -4.07
C PHE A 337 -11.96 -8.20 -4.54
N THR A 338 -12.23 -9.39 -3.98
CA THR A 338 -13.41 -10.21 -4.28
C THR A 338 -14.70 -9.42 -4.03
N ALA A 339 -14.81 -8.79 -2.86
CA ALA A 339 -15.98 -7.97 -2.54
C ALA A 339 -16.14 -6.79 -3.52
N HIS A 340 -15.05 -6.20 -4.02
CA HIS A 340 -15.17 -5.15 -5.03
C HIS A 340 -15.56 -5.68 -6.41
N ARG A 341 -14.96 -6.79 -6.85
CA ARG A 341 -15.34 -7.53 -8.06
C ARG A 341 -16.84 -7.82 -8.08
N ASP A 342 -17.38 -8.32 -6.96
CA ASP A 342 -18.80 -8.69 -6.86
C ASP A 342 -19.71 -7.48 -7.01
N ARG A 343 -19.37 -6.35 -6.37
CA ARG A 343 -20.10 -5.08 -6.57
C ARG A 343 -20.07 -4.62 -8.02
N VAL A 344 -18.92 -4.75 -8.70
CA VAL A 344 -18.79 -4.37 -10.12
C VAL A 344 -19.66 -5.27 -10.99
N ARG A 345 -19.62 -6.60 -10.77
CA ARG A 345 -20.42 -7.59 -11.51
C ARG A 345 -21.92 -7.45 -11.28
N ALA A 346 -22.32 -7.10 -10.06
CA ALA A 346 -23.71 -6.83 -9.70
C ALA A 346 -24.25 -5.54 -10.33
N GLY A 347 -23.41 -4.76 -11.03
CA GLY A 347 -23.82 -3.49 -11.63
C GLY A 347 -24.09 -2.41 -10.59
N GLU A 348 -23.54 -2.54 -9.37
CA GLU A 348 -23.70 -1.50 -8.35
C GLU A 348 -23.18 -0.15 -8.85
N PRO A 349 -23.73 0.97 -8.35
CA PRO A 349 -23.25 2.29 -8.73
C PRO A 349 -21.76 2.49 -8.37
N PRO A 350 -21.09 3.45 -9.02
CA PRO A 350 -19.74 3.85 -8.63
C PRO A 350 -19.68 4.28 -7.15
N GLN A 351 -18.51 4.13 -6.53
CA GLN A 351 -18.29 4.57 -5.16
C GLN A 351 -18.60 6.08 -5.02
N PRO A 352 -19.27 6.50 -3.93
CA PRO A 352 -19.73 7.88 -3.77
C PRO A 352 -18.58 8.89 -3.78
N ARG A 353 -18.87 10.15 -4.07
CA ARG A 353 -17.87 11.24 -4.04
C ARG A 353 -17.42 11.54 -2.63
N ARG A 354 -18.38 11.57 -1.71
CA ARG A 354 -18.19 11.81 -0.29
C ARG A 354 -18.74 10.63 0.47
N ASP A 355 -18.00 10.18 1.47
CA ASP A 355 -18.52 9.20 2.40
C ASP A 355 -19.54 9.90 3.32
N ASP A 356 -20.65 9.24 3.60
CA ASP A 356 -21.51 9.64 4.71
C ASP A 356 -20.76 9.48 6.05
N ALA A 357 -21.27 10.11 7.11
CA ALA A 357 -20.61 10.13 8.41
C ALA A 357 -20.35 8.73 8.99
N VAL A 358 -21.30 7.80 8.82
CA VAL A 358 -21.18 6.43 9.35
C VAL A 358 -20.13 5.66 8.54
N THR A 359 -20.15 5.76 7.21
CA THR A 359 -19.15 5.14 6.34
C THR A 359 -17.75 5.68 6.63
N ALA A 360 -17.60 6.99 6.79
CA ALA A 360 -16.32 7.62 7.14
C ALA A 360 -15.81 7.13 8.50
N ALA A 361 -16.68 7.08 9.52
CA ALA A 361 -16.34 6.56 10.85
C ALA A 361 -15.95 5.08 10.82
N ARG A 362 -16.68 4.24 10.06
CA ARG A 362 -16.36 2.81 9.86
C ARG A 362 -14.99 2.63 9.21
N LYS A 363 -14.68 3.42 8.17
CA LYS A 363 -13.37 3.39 7.50
C LYS A 363 -12.24 3.80 8.44
N LEU A 364 -12.45 4.85 9.26
CA LEU A 364 -11.46 5.29 10.25
C LEU A 364 -11.20 4.21 11.30
N ALA A 365 -12.24 3.70 11.95
CA ALA A 365 -12.11 2.63 12.95
C ALA A 365 -11.44 1.36 12.39
N THR A 366 -11.74 1.02 11.13
CA THR A 366 -11.08 -0.09 10.42
C THR A 366 -9.58 0.17 10.24
N ARG A 367 -9.18 1.40 9.88
CA ARG A 367 -7.77 1.77 9.70
C ARG A 367 -7.00 1.79 11.01
N GLU A 368 -7.61 2.28 12.09
CA GLU A 368 -7.00 2.26 13.43
C GLU A 368 -6.78 0.83 13.92
N THR A 369 -7.80 -0.03 13.76
CA THR A 369 -7.71 -1.47 14.08
C THR A 369 -6.59 -2.12 13.25
N ALA A 370 -6.57 -1.87 11.93
CA ALA A 370 -5.56 -2.42 11.04
C ALA A 370 -4.14 -1.91 11.35
N GLN A 371 -3.97 -0.66 11.81
CA GLN A 371 -2.68 -0.13 12.24
C GLN A 371 -2.17 -0.87 13.48
N ALA A 372 -3.01 -1.00 14.50
CA ALA A 372 -2.63 -1.65 15.75
C ALA A 372 -2.38 -3.16 15.55
N GLU A 373 -3.17 -3.83 14.71
CA GLU A 373 -2.88 -5.21 14.30
C GLU A 373 -1.57 -5.31 13.53
N LEU A 374 -1.33 -4.44 12.55
CA LEU A 374 -0.08 -4.46 11.79
C LEU A 374 1.14 -4.30 12.72
N ASP A 375 1.12 -3.28 13.57
CA ASP A 375 2.19 -2.99 14.52
C ASP A 375 2.50 -4.17 15.43
N ALA A 376 1.47 -4.88 15.91
CA ALA A 376 1.63 -6.06 16.73
C ALA A 376 2.19 -7.24 15.93
N GLN A 377 1.65 -7.49 14.73
CA GLN A 377 2.06 -8.61 13.89
C GLN A 377 3.50 -8.45 13.39
N GLU A 378 3.90 -7.25 12.94
CA GLU A 378 5.29 -6.98 12.52
C GLU A 378 6.27 -7.24 13.68
N ALA A 379 5.91 -6.84 14.91
CA ALA A 379 6.73 -7.10 16.10
C ALA A 379 6.79 -8.59 16.49
N LEU A 380 5.77 -9.38 16.18
CA LEU A 380 5.77 -10.81 16.46
C LEU A 380 6.49 -11.63 15.39
N ASP A 381 6.45 -11.16 14.15
CA ASP A 381 7.05 -11.82 13.00
C ASP A 381 8.56 -11.55 12.89
N ASP A 382 9.04 -10.41 13.43
CA ASP A 382 10.40 -9.93 13.21
C ASP A 382 11.17 -9.56 14.49
N PRO A 383 12.31 -10.22 14.77
CA PRO A 383 13.12 -9.93 15.94
C PRO A 383 13.68 -8.49 15.99
N LEU A 384 13.96 -7.83 14.86
CA LEU A 384 14.44 -6.43 14.86
C LEU A 384 13.33 -5.46 15.23
N VAL A 385 12.11 -5.69 14.73
CA VAL A 385 10.93 -4.90 15.11
C VAL A 385 10.62 -5.13 16.60
N LEU A 386 10.68 -6.38 17.08
CA LEU A 386 10.52 -6.71 18.49
C LEU A 386 11.58 -6.03 19.37
N ALA A 387 12.84 -5.99 18.93
CA ALA A 387 13.92 -5.31 19.66
C ALA A 387 13.62 -3.82 19.86
N GLY A 388 13.06 -3.16 18.84
CA GLY A 388 12.58 -1.78 18.97
C GLY A 388 11.52 -1.63 20.06
N ARG A 389 10.54 -2.56 20.13
CA ARG A 389 9.50 -2.59 21.17
C ARG A 389 10.07 -2.89 22.56
N ARG A 390 11.10 -3.75 22.66
CA ARG A 390 11.81 -4.04 23.91
C ARG A 390 12.52 -2.82 24.48
N LEU A 391 13.23 -2.07 23.64
CA LEU A 391 13.91 -0.83 24.03
C LEU A 391 12.93 0.27 24.46
N ALA A 392 11.72 0.27 23.90
CA ALA A 392 10.65 1.18 24.30
C ALA A 392 9.91 0.76 25.59
N GLY A 393 10.25 -0.41 26.16
CA GLY A 393 9.57 -0.98 27.33
C GLY A 393 8.18 -1.56 27.03
N GLU A 394 7.84 -1.74 25.74
CA GLU A 394 6.53 -2.25 25.26
C GLU A 394 6.52 -3.77 25.05
N ALA A 395 7.69 -4.41 25.12
CA ALA A 395 7.87 -5.86 25.06
C ALA A 395 9.08 -6.27 25.91
N PHE A 396 9.18 -7.56 26.23
CA PHE A 396 10.34 -8.11 26.94
C PHE A 396 10.50 -9.59 26.61
N THR A 397 11.74 -10.07 26.73
CA THR A 397 12.12 -11.46 26.49
C THR A 397 12.92 -12.00 27.66
N GLY A 398 12.90 -13.30 27.86
CA GLY A 398 13.51 -13.89 29.03
C GLY A 398 13.26 -15.38 29.11
N GLU A 399 13.59 -15.95 30.26
CA GLU A 399 13.52 -17.38 30.54
C GLU A 399 12.58 -17.65 31.71
N VAL A 400 11.76 -18.70 31.57
CA VAL A 400 10.95 -19.23 32.67
C VAL A 400 11.84 -20.01 33.63
N THR A 401 11.93 -19.55 34.88
CA THR A 401 12.75 -20.21 35.91
C THR A 401 11.95 -21.21 36.74
N GLU A 402 10.66 -20.97 36.90
CA GLU A 402 9.74 -21.81 37.67
C GLU A 402 8.32 -21.66 37.14
N THR A 403 7.53 -22.72 37.30
CA THR A 403 6.09 -22.70 37.02
C THR A 403 5.36 -23.45 38.12
N VAL A 404 4.46 -22.75 38.79
CA VAL A 404 3.66 -23.29 39.91
C VAL A 404 2.20 -23.27 39.50
N MET A 405 1.55 -24.44 39.56
CA MET A 405 0.12 -24.53 39.30
C MET A 405 -0.67 -23.84 40.41
N ALA A 406 -1.59 -22.97 40.02
CA ALA A 406 -2.59 -22.37 40.90
C ALA A 406 -3.95 -22.36 40.20
N TRP A 407 -5.02 -22.09 40.95
CA TRP A 407 -6.40 -22.12 40.47
C TRP A 407 -7.17 -20.89 40.95
N SER A 408 -8.16 -20.44 40.16
CA SER A 408 -9.04 -19.34 40.52
C SER A 408 -9.95 -19.72 41.69
N GLU A 409 -10.18 -18.79 42.61
CA GLU A 409 -11.15 -18.94 43.70
C GLU A 409 -12.59 -18.79 43.18
N SER A 410 -13.18 -19.89 42.71
CA SER A 410 -14.58 -19.92 42.25
C SER A 410 -15.22 -21.30 42.48
N LYS A 411 -16.55 -21.39 42.35
CA LYS A 411 -17.29 -22.67 42.46
C LYS A 411 -16.83 -23.72 41.44
N ARG A 412 -16.22 -23.30 40.33
CA ARG A 412 -15.61 -24.17 39.32
C ARG A 412 -14.19 -23.63 39.04
N PRO A 413 -13.19 -24.04 39.85
CA PRO A 413 -11.85 -23.50 39.76
C PRO A 413 -11.26 -23.72 38.36
N SER A 414 -10.75 -22.64 37.77
CA SER A 414 -10.06 -22.66 36.49
C SER A 414 -8.56 -22.48 36.72
N PRO A 415 -7.69 -23.12 35.91
CA PRO A 415 -6.24 -23.02 36.09
C PRO A 415 -5.77 -21.56 35.95
N ARG A 416 -4.89 -21.14 36.87
CA ARG A 416 -4.19 -19.84 36.93
C ARG A 416 -2.72 -20.03 37.32
N PRO A 417 -1.92 -20.79 36.54
CA PRO A 417 -0.50 -21.01 36.84
C PRO A 417 0.25 -19.69 37.04
N LEU A 418 1.19 -19.71 37.99
CA LEU A 418 2.17 -18.66 38.23
C LEU A 418 3.48 -19.05 37.57
N ILE A 419 4.00 -18.18 36.74
CA ILE A 419 5.26 -18.34 36.01
C ILE A 419 6.25 -17.36 36.61
N THR A 420 7.35 -17.86 37.14
CA THR A 420 8.49 -17.04 37.51
C THR A 420 9.37 -16.88 36.28
N PHE A 421 9.65 -15.64 35.91
CA PHE A 421 10.24 -15.26 34.63
C PHE A 421 11.38 -14.28 34.86
N ARG A 422 12.56 -14.56 34.31
CA ARG A 422 13.74 -13.71 34.45
C ARG A 422 14.03 -12.99 33.13
N THR A 423 14.17 -11.67 33.18
CA THR A 423 14.46 -10.83 32.00
C THR A 423 15.51 -9.77 32.31
N ASP A 424 16.34 -9.45 31.30
CA ASP A 424 17.27 -8.32 31.33
C ASP A 424 16.64 -7.02 30.78
N ASP A 425 15.43 -7.12 30.21
CA ASP A 425 14.70 -5.97 29.68
C ASP A 425 14.06 -5.16 30.81
N ARG A 426 13.72 -3.90 30.53
CA ARG A 426 13.04 -2.99 31.46
C ARG A 426 11.63 -2.64 30.95
N PRO A 427 10.67 -3.58 30.97
CA PRO A 427 9.33 -3.30 30.49
C PRO A 427 8.61 -2.30 31.40
N HIS A 428 7.74 -1.48 30.82
CA HIS A 428 6.92 -0.51 31.55
C HIS A 428 5.71 -1.18 32.21
N LEU A 429 5.97 -2.12 33.11
CA LEU A 429 4.94 -2.84 33.84
C LEU A 429 4.43 -1.99 35.01
N GLY A 430 3.11 -1.93 35.16
CA GLY A 430 2.43 -1.47 36.36
C GLY A 430 1.74 -2.64 37.08
N GLU A 431 1.21 -2.38 38.28
CA GLU A 431 0.41 -3.39 38.98
C GLU A 431 -0.76 -3.87 38.12
N ARG A 432 -0.96 -5.19 38.05
CA ARG A 432 -2.06 -5.83 37.30
C ARG A 432 -2.08 -5.55 35.80
N VAL A 433 -0.99 -5.06 35.23
CA VAL A 433 -0.87 -4.89 33.78
C VAL A 433 -0.90 -6.26 33.11
N LYS A 434 -1.68 -6.35 32.04
CA LYS A 434 -1.74 -7.54 31.20
C LYS A 434 -0.58 -7.57 30.22
N VAL A 435 -0.04 -8.77 30.04
CA VAL A 435 0.99 -9.07 29.04
C VAL A 435 0.50 -10.21 28.17
N TYR A 436 1.00 -10.26 26.93
CA TYR A 436 0.55 -11.19 25.91
C TYR A 436 1.73 -11.93 25.31
N ARG A 437 1.59 -13.24 25.12
CA ARG A 437 2.52 -14.05 24.33
C ARG A 437 1.80 -14.72 23.18
N SER A 438 2.52 -15.04 22.11
CA SER A 438 1.97 -15.83 21.01
C SER A 438 2.07 -17.32 21.36
N LEU A 439 0.92 -18.00 21.41
CA LEU A 439 0.79 -19.43 21.60
C LEU A 439 0.12 -20.01 20.34
N ASP A 440 0.89 -20.73 19.53
CA ASP A 440 0.44 -21.28 18.24
C ASP A 440 -0.25 -20.22 17.35
N GLY A 441 0.36 -19.04 17.29
CA GLY A 441 -0.14 -17.89 16.53
C GLY A 441 -1.24 -17.07 17.22
N ARG A 442 -1.81 -17.54 18.35
CA ARG A 442 -2.90 -16.87 19.08
C ARG A 442 -2.39 -16.16 20.34
N PRO A 443 -2.97 -15.01 20.73
CA PRO A 443 -2.61 -14.37 21.98
C PRO A 443 -3.07 -15.19 23.18
N GLN A 444 -2.13 -15.46 24.10
CA GLN A 444 -2.39 -15.89 25.46
C GLN A 444 -2.03 -14.77 26.42
N SER A 445 -2.92 -14.46 27.35
CA SER A 445 -2.74 -13.37 28.32
C SER A 445 -2.24 -13.85 29.68
N ALA A 446 -1.40 -13.01 30.29
CA ALA A 446 -0.96 -13.12 31.66
C ALA A 446 -1.09 -11.77 32.38
N GLU A 447 -1.06 -11.78 33.71
CA GLU A 447 -1.10 -10.58 34.56
C GLU A 447 0.14 -10.56 35.44
N LEU A 448 0.76 -9.38 35.60
CA LEU A 448 1.82 -9.20 36.58
C LEU A 448 1.28 -9.31 38.01
N VAL A 449 1.84 -10.22 38.79
CA VAL A 449 1.51 -10.41 40.22
C VAL A 449 2.57 -9.77 41.12
N GLN A 450 3.84 -9.97 40.78
CA GLN A 450 4.96 -9.48 41.57
C GLN A 450 6.14 -9.18 40.66
N GLN A 451 6.87 -8.11 40.98
CA GLN A 451 8.12 -7.73 40.33
C GLN A 451 9.18 -7.58 41.41
N GLU A 452 10.30 -8.28 41.24
CA GLU A 452 11.45 -8.20 42.12
C GLU A 452 12.54 -7.29 41.52
N ALA A 453 13.45 -6.82 42.37
CA ALA A 453 14.46 -5.83 41.98
C ALA A 453 15.53 -6.36 41.02
N ASP A 454 15.66 -7.68 40.88
CA ASP A 454 16.68 -8.36 40.08
C ASP A 454 16.23 -8.72 38.66
N GLY A 455 15.06 -8.24 38.22
CA GLY A 455 14.48 -8.58 36.91
C GLY A 455 13.65 -9.86 36.92
N THR A 456 13.36 -10.43 38.09
CA THR A 456 12.42 -11.53 38.26
C THR A 456 10.97 -11.00 38.29
N LEU A 457 10.13 -11.57 37.43
CA LEU A 457 8.72 -11.27 37.29
C LEU A 457 7.89 -12.51 37.59
N VAL A 458 6.80 -12.36 38.36
CA VAL A 458 5.82 -13.42 38.55
C VAL A 458 4.57 -13.09 37.75
N LEU A 459 4.30 -13.87 36.73
CA LEU A 459 3.18 -13.71 35.81
C LEU A 459 2.12 -14.78 36.05
N ARG A 460 0.86 -14.38 36.16
CA ARG A 460 -0.27 -15.30 36.26
C ARG A 460 -0.92 -15.48 34.90
N LEU A 461 -0.92 -16.69 34.35
CA LEU A 461 -1.68 -16.99 33.12
C LEU A 461 -3.18 -16.89 33.37
N LEU A 462 -3.91 -16.31 32.40
CA LEU A 462 -5.35 -16.05 32.52
C LEU A 462 -6.22 -16.91 31.61
N ASP A 463 -5.73 -17.27 30.41
CA ASP A 463 -6.53 -17.90 29.37
C ASP A 463 -5.74 -18.94 28.53
N ARG A 464 -6.42 -19.49 27.51
CA ARG A 464 -5.89 -20.42 26.49
C ARG A 464 -5.25 -21.72 27.02
N MET A 465 -5.68 -22.18 28.19
CA MET A 465 -5.24 -23.46 28.79
C MET A 465 -6.23 -24.63 28.57
N GLY A 466 -7.14 -24.52 27.60
CA GLY A 466 -8.21 -25.51 27.41
C GLY A 466 -9.43 -25.28 28.31
N ARG A 467 -10.40 -26.20 28.24
CA ARG A 467 -11.67 -26.15 29.00
C ARG A 467 -11.70 -27.12 30.19
N SER A 468 -10.71 -28.01 30.28
CA SER A 468 -10.54 -28.99 31.36
C SER A 468 -9.93 -28.35 32.61
N ARG A 469 -9.98 -29.09 33.72
CA ARG A 469 -9.30 -28.68 34.97
C ARG A 469 -7.78 -28.69 34.81
N ASP A 470 -7.29 -29.67 34.07
CA ASP A 470 -5.87 -29.80 33.73
C ASP A 470 -5.60 -29.01 32.44
N PRO A 471 -4.56 -28.14 32.41
CA PRO A 471 -4.22 -27.38 31.22
C PRO A 471 -3.93 -28.27 30.01
N ALA A 472 -4.28 -27.79 28.83
CA ALA A 472 -3.88 -28.42 27.58
C ALA A 472 -2.35 -28.50 27.47
N GLU A 473 -1.83 -29.57 26.88
CA GLU A 473 -0.40 -29.74 26.64
C GLU A 473 0.18 -28.55 25.85
N GLY A 474 1.36 -28.06 26.23
CA GLY A 474 2.01 -26.89 25.63
C GLY A 474 1.41 -25.52 26.01
N SER A 475 0.23 -25.47 26.65
CA SER A 475 -0.42 -24.19 26.99
C SER A 475 0.18 -23.45 28.18
N VAL A 476 0.96 -24.15 29.01
CA VAL A 476 1.66 -23.60 30.16
C VAL A 476 3.17 -23.75 29.91
N PRO A 477 3.96 -22.68 30.04
CA PRO A 477 5.41 -22.76 29.89
C PRO A 477 6.06 -23.74 30.86
N ALA A 478 7.13 -24.37 30.43
CA ALA A 478 8.02 -25.15 31.28
C ALA A 478 9.24 -24.33 31.70
N LYS A 479 9.92 -24.79 32.76
CA LYS A 479 11.22 -24.24 33.15
C LYS A 479 12.23 -24.38 32.01
N GLY A 480 12.92 -23.30 31.70
CA GLY A 480 13.88 -23.18 30.59
C GLY A 480 13.29 -22.60 29.31
N ASP A 481 11.96 -22.46 29.21
CA ASP A 481 11.33 -21.88 28.02
C ASP A 481 11.70 -20.41 27.87
N ARG A 482 12.06 -20.01 26.65
CA ARG A 482 12.30 -18.61 26.29
C ARG A 482 11.06 -18.04 25.63
N ILE A 483 10.54 -16.96 26.20
CA ILE A 483 9.27 -16.36 25.77
C ILE A 483 9.47 -14.87 25.48
N ALA A 484 8.82 -14.40 24.42
CA ALA A 484 8.58 -12.98 24.18
C ALA A 484 7.18 -12.61 24.69
N TRP A 485 7.14 -11.62 25.57
CA TRP A 485 5.93 -11.01 26.09
C TRP A 485 5.79 -9.59 25.53
N THR A 486 4.56 -9.19 25.23
CA THR A 486 4.22 -7.84 24.76
C THR A 486 3.22 -7.21 25.73
N LEU A 487 3.28 -5.88 25.88
CA LEU A 487 2.29 -5.12 26.67
C LEU A 487 1.08 -4.70 25.81
N PHE A 488 1.13 -4.96 24.51
CA PHE A 488 0.03 -4.73 23.56
C PHE A 488 -0.63 -6.04 23.15
N GLU A 489 -1.94 -5.97 22.88
CA GLU A 489 -2.75 -7.09 22.37
C GLU A 489 -2.38 -7.42 20.91
N HIS A 490 -2.40 -8.70 20.56
CA HIS A 490 -2.07 -9.16 19.20
C HIS A 490 -3.27 -9.08 18.25
N ASP A 491 -4.48 -9.22 18.81
CA ASP A 491 -5.75 -9.12 18.09
C ASP A 491 -6.52 -7.95 18.67
N GLN A 492 -6.88 -6.97 17.83
CA GLN A 492 -7.63 -5.81 18.28
C GLN A 492 -9.13 -6.13 18.29
N ARG A 493 -9.80 -5.80 19.40
CA ARG A 493 -11.27 -5.91 19.44
C ARG A 493 -11.88 -4.76 18.67
N GLY A 494 -12.89 -5.07 17.85
CA GLY A 494 -13.65 -4.06 17.13
C GLY A 494 -14.26 -3.04 18.08
N GLY A 495 -14.31 -1.79 17.63
CA GLY A 495 -14.95 -0.68 18.34
C GLY A 495 -16.45 -0.89 18.56
N PRO A 496 -17.10 0.03 19.31
CA PRO A 496 -18.54 -0.02 19.56
C PRO A 496 -19.34 -0.04 18.25
N LYS A 497 -20.52 -0.67 18.27
CA LYS A 497 -21.41 -0.68 17.10
C LYS A 497 -21.80 0.76 16.77
N LEU A 498 -21.52 1.17 15.53
CA LEU A 498 -21.99 2.45 14.99
C LEU A 498 -23.49 2.37 14.64
N PRO A 499 -24.24 3.48 14.72
CA PRO A 499 -25.65 3.52 14.33
C PRO A 499 -25.84 3.15 12.85
N GLU A 500 -27.07 2.84 12.46
CA GLU A 500 -27.40 2.73 11.04
C GLU A 500 -27.41 4.13 10.39
N PRO A 501 -27.15 4.27 9.08
CA PRO A 501 -27.05 5.58 8.42
C PRO A 501 -28.27 6.47 8.64
N GLU A 502 -29.47 5.90 8.71
CA GLU A 502 -30.74 6.60 8.95
C GLU A 502 -30.86 7.19 10.35
N GLU A 503 -30.04 6.71 11.29
CA GLU A 503 -29.98 7.17 12.68
C GLU A 503 -28.81 8.13 12.94
N THR A 504 -28.14 8.60 11.88
CA THR A 504 -27.01 9.53 11.99
C THR A 504 -27.44 10.82 12.71
N PRO A 505 -26.77 11.20 13.83
CA PRO A 505 -27.14 12.40 14.57
C PRO A 505 -27.03 13.68 13.71
N TRP A 506 -27.93 14.65 13.94
CA TRP A 506 -27.90 15.95 13.23
C TRP A 506 -26.57 16.70 13.37
N THR A 507 -25.86 16.49 14.48
CA THR A 507 -24.52 17.06 14.73
C THR A 507 -23.44 16.55 13.78
N HIS A 508 -23.72 15.45 13.06
CA HIS A 508 -22.81 14.81 12.11
C HIS A 508 -23.37 14.83 10.68
N GLY A 509 -24.32 15.74 10.40
CA GLY A 509 -24.93 15.92 9.07
C GLY A 509 -26.35 15.34 8.94
N GLY A 510 -26.83 14.62 9.96
CA GLY A 510 -28.14 13.96 9.92
C GLY A 510 -28.18 12.76 8.97
N PRO A 511 -29.36 12.14 8.79
CA PRO A 511 -29.53 11.03 7.85
C PRO A 511 -29.17 11.46 6.42
N PRO A 512 -28.50 10.60 5.61
CA PRO A 512 -28.14 10.94 4.24
C PRO A 512 -29.40 11.15 3.37
N SER A 513 -29.34 12.07 2.41
CA SER A 513 -30.44 12.32 1.47
C SER A 513 -30.63 11.14 0.52
N ALA A 514 -31.88 10.70 0.30
CA ALA A 514 -32.22 9.57 -0.57
C ALA A 514 -32.13 9.86 -2.09
N SER A 515 -31.83 11.10 -2.48
CA SER A 515 -31.60 11.47 -3.88
C SER A 515 -30.25 10.96 -4.35
N ALA A 516 -30.20 10.30 -5.51
CA ALA A 516 -28.94 10.04 -6.19
C ALA A 516 -28.19 11.37 -6.36
N GLU A 517 -26.91 11.42 -5.98
CA GLU A 517 -26.10 12.61 -6.20
C GLU A 517 -26.06 12.89 -7.70
N ASP A 518 -26.65 14.02 -8.12
CA ASP A 518 -26.43 14.56 -9.44
C ASP A 518 -24.92 14.79 -9.63
N PRO A 519 -24.37 14.57 -10.83
CA PRO A 519 -22.98 14.90 -11.08
C PRO A 519 -22.76 16.38 -10.79
N ASP A 520 -21.70 16.71 -10.03
CA ASP A 520 -21.31 18.10 -9.84
C ASP A 520 -21.22 18.81 -11.20
N PRO A 521 -21.58 20.11 -11.26
CA PRO A 521 -21.22 20.91 -12.41
C PRO A 521 -19.72 20.79 -12.64
N VAL A 522 -19.32 20.61 -13.89
CA VAL A 522 -17.93 20.42 -14.31
C VAL A 522 -17.06 21.50 -13.66
N THR A 523 -16.16 21.10 -12.75
CA THR A 523 -15.20 22.04 -12.16
C THR A 523 -13.97 22.14 -13.07
N PRO A 524 -13.16 23.22 -12.96
CA PRO A 524 -11.89 23.31 -13.69
C PRO A 524 -10.95 22.13 -13.42
N GLU A 525 -11.10 21.45 -12.28
CA GLU A 525 -10.35 20.25 -11.88
C GLU A 525 -10.85 18.97 -12.58
N ASP A 526 -12.09 18.98 -13.09
CA ASP A 526 -12.69 17.88 -13.87
C ASP A 526 -12.43 18.01 -15.38
N LEU A 527 -11.92 19.17 -15.80
CA LEU A 527 -11.44 19.45 -17.16
C LEU A 527 -10.00 18.90 -17.34
N LEU A 528 -9.84 17.60 -17.07
CA LEU A 528 -8.94 16.77 -17.88
C LEU A 528 -9.50 16.70 -19.31
#